data_AF-A0AAV6EF40-F1
#
_entry.id   AF-A0AAV6EF40-F1
#
_cell.length_a   1.000
_cell.length_b   1.000
_cell.length_c   1.000
_cell.angle_alpha   90.00
_cell.angle_beta   90.00
_cell.angle_gamma   90.00
#
_symmetry.space_group_name_H-M   'P 1'
#
loop_
_entity.id
_entity.type
_entity.pdbx_description
1 polymer ?
#
loop_
_entity_poly.entity_id
_entity_poly.type
_entity_poly.pdbx_seq_one_letter_code
_entity_poly.pdbx_strand_id
1 'polypeptide(L)'
;MSFKPTKLFIKYAFSNMISMLFMSLYFIIDDIFIGKILGVKALAAAGLIMPFIMISFSLIDIIAVGSSVQISIHLGQKEYKKASEIFSFSLIFIVMVSMLFFVLGILSLKWLCLYFIDDLELANLCIEYARIYILFYPFVALCFAIDDYLRIAKSRYIV
;
A
#
# COMPACT_ATOMS: atom_id res chain seq x y z
N MET A 1 34.05 -3.60 6.49
CA MET A 1 34.57 -4.06 5.18
C MET A 1 33.70 -3.41 4.10
N SER A 2 34.17 -2.31 3.50
CA SER A 2 33.40 -1.49 2.55
C SER A 2 33.12 -2.27 1.26
N PHE A 3 31.96 -2.91 1.14
CA PHE A 3 31.54 -3.49 -0.14
C PHE A 3 31.48 -2.39 -1.19
N LYS A 4 32.01 -2.66 -2.40
CA LYS A 4 31.83 -1.75 -3.54
C LYS A 4 30.32 -1.50 -3.72
N PRO A 5 29.87 -0.23 -3.90
CA PRO A 5 28.45 0.14 -3.92
C PRO A 5 27.63 -0.71 -4.91
N THR A 6 28.21 -1.07 -6.06
CA THR A 6 27.59 -1.94 -7.07
C THR A 6 27.23 -3.34 -6.55
N LYS A 7 28.09 -3.97 -5.74
CA LYS A 7 27.84 -5.32 -5.21
C LYS A 7 26.75 -5.32 -4.16
N LEU A 8 26.68 -4.26 -3.35
CA LEU A 8 25.63 -4.07 -2.37
C LEU A 8 24.28 -3.80 -3.06
N PHE A 9 24.27 -2.90 -4.03
CA PHE A 9 23.10 -2.60 -4.86
C PHE A 9 22.54 -3.86 -5.54
N ILE A 10 23.38 -4.65 -6.22
CA ILE A 10 22.94 -5.88 -6.90
C ILE A 10 22.34 -6.89 -5.90
N LYS A 11 22.93 -7.04 -4.71
CA LYS A 11 22.42 -7.94 -3.68
C LYS A 11 21.02 -7.54 -3.21
N TYR A 12 20.80 -6.25 -2.95
CA TYR A 12 19.49 -5.75 -2.53
C TYR A 12 18.46 -5.77 -3.66
N ALA A 13 18.85 -5.37 -4.86
CA ALA A 13 18.00 -5.40 -6.03
C ALA A 13 17.52 -6.84 -6.32
N PHE A 14 18.42 -7.82 -6.30
CA PHE A 14 18.07 -9.22 -6.53
C PHE A 14 17.12 -9.76 -5.45
N SER A 15 17.36 -9.42 -4.17
CA SER A 15 16.45 -9.78 -3.09
C SER A 15 15.06 -9.17 -3.28
N ASN A 16 14.98 -7.91 -3.72
CA ASN A 16 13.71 -7.24 -3.97
C ASN A 16 12.98 -7.82 -5.19
N MET A 17 13.70 -8.15 -6.27
CA MET A 17 13.15 -8.83 -7.44
C MET A 17 12.49 -10.16 -7.07
N ILE A 18 13.12 -10.95 -6.19
CA ILE A 18 12.52 -12.20 -5.69
C ILE A 18 11.23 -11.91 -4.93
N SER A 19 11.21 -10.91 -4.04
CA SER A 19 9.98 -10.51 -3.32
C SER A 19 8.87 -10.09 -4.29
N MET A 20 9.18 -9.32 -5.33
CA MET A 20 8.21 -8.92 -6.35
C MET A 20 7.69 -10.10 -7.17
N LEU A 21 8.53 -11.11 -7.45
CA LEU A 21 8.10 -12.34 -8.12
C LEU A 21 7.09 -13.14 -7.27
N PHE A 22 7.33 -13.28 -5.97
CA PHE A 22 6.37 -13.94 -5.09
C PHE A 22 5.06 -13.16 -4.99
N MET A 23 5.13 -11.82 -4.97
CA MET A 23 3.96 -10.97 -4.93
C MET A 23 3.12 -11.07 -6.22
N SER A 24 3.76 -11.14 -7.40
CA SER A 24 3.02 -11.33 -8.65
C SER A 24 2.38 -12.71 -8.77
N LEU A 25 3.06 -13.76 -8.30
CA LEU A 25 2.48 -15.10 -8.22
C LEU A 25 1.28 -15.15 -7.27
N TYR A 26 1.35 -14.45 -6.13
CA TYR A 26 0.23 -14.33 -5.22
C TYR A 26 -0.99 -13.71 -5.90
N PHE A 27 -0.83 -12.59 -6.64
CA PHE A 27 -1.94 -11.97 -7.36
C PHE A 27 -2.54 -12.88 -8.44
N ILE A 28 -1.72 -13.59 -9.22
CA ILE A 28 -2.21 -14.53 -10.24
C ILE A 28 -3.02 -15.65 -9.58
N ILE A 29 -2.52 -16.19 -8.46
CA ILE A 29 -3.22 -17.24 -7.74
C ILE A 29 -4.55 -16.69 -7.20
N ASP A 30 -4.55 -15.53 -6.56
CA ASP A 30 -5.75 -14.88 -6.03
C ASP A 30 -6.83 -14.69 -7.12
N ASP A 31 -6.46 -14.15 -8.27
CA ASP A 31 -7.36 -13.97 -9.42
C ASP A 31 -7.92 -15.31 -9.94
N ILE A 32 -7.09 -16.36 -10.00
CA ILE A 32 -7.53 -17.71 -10.40
C ILE A 32 -8.53 -18.27 -9.38
N PHE A 33 -8.29 -18.09 -8.08
CA PHE A 33 -9.17 -18.54 -7.02
C PHE A 33 -10.51 -17.81 -7.08
N ILE A 34 -10.50 -16.48 -7.23
CA ILE A 34 -11.71 -15.68 -7.40
C ILE A 34 -12.48 -16.15 -8.64
N GLY A 35 -11.82 -16.26 -9.79
CA GLY A 35 -12.45 -16.67 -11.04
C GLY A 35 -13.02 -18.08 -11.03
N LYS A 36 -12.34 -19.06 -10.40
CA LYS A 36 -12.81 -20.45 -10.33
C LYS A 36 -13.86 -20.70 -9.26
N ILE A 37 -13.76 -20.06 -8.10
CA ILE A 37 -14.65 -20.35 -6.95
C ILE A 37 -15.89 -19.45 -6.99
N LEU A 38 -15.70 -18.16 -7.26
CA LEU A 38 -16.79 -17.16 -7.21
C LEU A 38 -17.32 -16.82 -8.61
N GLY A 39 -16.62 -17.25 -9.66
CA GLY A 39 -17.06 -17.11 -11.05
C GLY A 39 -16.60 -15.81 -11.73
N VAL A 40 -16.99 -15.67 -13.00
CA VAL A 40 -16.50 -14.60 -13.88
C VAL A 40 -16.96 -13.21 -13.43
N LYS A 41 -18.19 -13.07 -12.93
CA LYS A 41 -18.71 -11.78 -12.43
C LYS A 41 -17.93 -11.27 -11.21
N ALA A 42 -17.56 -12.15 -10.28
CA ALA A 42 -16.76 -11.80 -9.11
C ALA A 42 -15.34 -11.36 -9.50
N LEU A 43 -14.72 -12.06 -10.47
CA LEU A 43 -13.42 -11.66 -11.01
C LEU A 43 -13.48 -10.28 -11.71
N ALA A 44 -14.53 -10.02 -12.49
CA ALA A 44 -14.75 -8.72 -13.09
C ALA A 44 -14.92 -7.63 -12.03
N ALA A 45 -15.67 -7.89 -10.96
CA ALA A 45 -15.84 -6.97 -9.85
C ALA A 45 -14.51 -6.64 -9.16
N ALA A 46 -13.70 -7.66 -8.87
CA ALA A 46 -12.37 -7.51 -8.30
C ALA A 46 -11.44 -6.68 -9.20
N GLY A 47 -11.50 -6.87 -10.52
CA GLY A 47 -10.75 -6.05 -11.47
C GLY A 47 -11.21 -4.58 -11.52
N LEU A 48 -12.52 -4.34 -11.46
CA LEU A 48 -13.09 -2.98 -11.51
C LEU A 48 -12.77 -2.15 -10.26
N ILE A 49 -12.56 -2.79 -9.11
CA ILE A 49 -12.21 -2.09 -7.89
C ILE A 49 -10.71 -1.77 -7.78
N MET A 50 -9.82 -2.50 -8.46
CA MET A 50 -8.37 -2.31 -8.35
C MET A 50 -7.92 -0.85 -8.54
N PRO A 51 -8.43 -0.05 -9.50
CA PRO A 51 -8.06 1.36 -9.63
C PRO A 51 -8.34 2.18 -8.37
N PHE A 52 -9.45 1.91 -7.68
CA PHE A 52 -9.81 2.58 -6.43
C PHE A 52 -8.80 2.26 -5.32
N ILE A 53 -8.41 0.98 -5.23
CA ILE A 53 -7.39 0.49 -4.29
C ILE A 53 -6.00 1.09 -4.62
N MET A 54 -5.65 1.24 -5.90
CA MET A 54 -4.37 1.84 -6.29
C MET A 54 -4.30 3.33 -5.93
N ILE A 55 -5.39 4.07 -6.14
CA ILE A 55 -5.45 5.50 -5.76
C ILE A 55 -5.27 5.64 -4.25
N SER A 56 -5.95 4.83 -3.45
CA SER A 56 -5.83 4.88 -1.99
C SER A 56 -4.42 4.52 -1.52
N PHE A 57 -3.75 3.54 -2.13
CA PHE A 57 -2.35 3.25 -1.83
C PHE A 57 -1.41 4.40 -2.19
N SER A 58 -1.57 4.98 -3.39
CA SER A 58 -0.69 6.06 -3.86
C SER A 58 -0.65 7.27 -2.93
N LEU A 59 -1.78 7.61 -2.30
CA LEU A 59 -1.87 8.72 -1.34
C LEU A 59 -0.99 8.47 -0.11
N ILE A 60 -0.95 7.23 0.37
CA ILE A 60 -0.14 6.84 1.52
C ILE A 60 1.33 6.76 1.11
N ASP A 61 1.64 6.17 -0.04
CA ASP A 61 3.01 6.06 -0.55
C ASP A 61 3.68 7.42 -0.72
N ILE A 62 2.96 8.43 -1.21
CA ILE A 62 3.49 9.80 -1.34
C ILE A 62 3.98 10.32 0.01
N ILE A 63 3.21 10.09 1.09
CA ILE A 63 3.55 10.55 2.43
C ILE A 63 4.68 9.69 3.01
N ALA A 64 4.56 8.37 2.92
CA ALA A 64 5.50 7.41 3.49
C ALA A 64 6.88 7.54 2.84
N VAL A 65 6.96 7.49 1.50
CA VAL A 65 8.21 7.63 0.73
C VAL A 65 8.76 9.06 0.83
N GLY A 66 7.90 10.08 0.81
CA GLY A 66 8.34 11.48 0.91
C GLY A 66 8.99 11.79 2.25
N SER A 67 8.36 11.40 3.36
CA SER A 67 8.90 11.61 4.71
C SER A 67 10.11 10.71 5.01
N SER A 68 10.12 9.49 4.47
CA SER A 68 11.22 8.52 4.47
C SER A 68 12.57 9.15 4.09
N VAL A 69 12.60 9.96 3.02
CA VAL A 69 13.83 10.62 2.55
C VAL A 69 14.37 11.58 3.61
N GLN A 70 13.52 12.42 4.20
CA GLN A 70 13.92 13.37 5.24
C GLN A 70 14.38 12.66 6.52
N ILE A 71 13.67 11.61 6.92
CA ILE A 71 14.05 10.77 8.07
C ILE A 71 15.45 10.17 7.84
N SER A 72 15.72 9.63 6.65
CA SER A 72 17.02 9.06 6.29
C SER A 72 18.16 10.09 6.36
N ILE A 73 17.93 11.31 5.87
CA ILE A 73 18.91 12.41 5.93
C ILE A 73 19.26 12.77 7.39
N HIS A 74 18.25 13.02 8.24
CA HIS A 74 18.48 13.36 9.65
C HIS A 74 19.10 12.21 10.45
N LEU A 75 18.73 10.96 10.14
CA LEU A 75 19.38 9.77 10.72
C LEU A 75 20.87 9.70 10.34
N GLY A 76 21.22 10.00 9.08
CA GLY A 76 22.60 10.09 8.61
C GLY A 76 23.41 11.19 9.29
N GLN A 77 22.77 12.31 9.62
CA GLN A 77 23.34 13.43 10.38
C GLN A 77 23.40 13.18 11.90
N LYS A 78 22.97 11.99 12.37
CA LYS A 78 22.84 11.62 13.80
C LYS A 78 21.83 12.50 14.58
N GLU A 79 20.94 13.20 13.90
CA GLU A 79 19.88 14.03 14.49
C GLU A 79 18.63 13.19 14.84
N TYR A 80 18.77 12.21 15.73
CA TYR A 80 17.71 11.22 16.00
C TYR A 80 16.40 11.82 16.51
N LYS A 81 16.48 12.92 17.27
CA LYS A 81 15.28 13.59 17.80
C LYS A 81 14.40 14.14 16.67
N LYS A 82 14.99 14.89 15.74
CA LYS A 82 14.28 15.41 14.57
C LYS A 82 13.75 14.29 13.67
N ALA A 83 14.55 13.24 13.44
CA ALA A 83 14.11 12.09 12.66
C ALA A 83 12.86 11.41 13.29
N SER A 84 12.84 11.27 14.62
CA SER A 84 11.70 10.73 15.36
C SER A 84 10.47 11.63 15.35
N GLU A 85 10.66 12.96 15.41
CA GLU A 85 9.58 13.94 15.30
C GLU A 85 8.91 13.87 13.91
N ILE A 86 9.71 13.84 12.85
CA ILE A 86 9.20 13.69 11.46
C ILE A 86 8.47 12.37 11.28
N PHE A 87 9.03 11.26 11.78
CA PHE A 87 8.39 9.95 11.73
C PHE A 87 7.03 9.95 12.43
N SER A 88 6.97 10.46 13.67
CA SER A 88 5.74 10.48 14.46
C SER A 88 4.67 11.37 13.82
N PHE A 89 5.06 12.54 13.32
CA PHE A 89 4.16 13.44 12.59
C PHE A 89 3.61 12.79 11.33
N SER A 90 4.47 12.15 10.54
CA SER A 90 4.09 11.50 9.28
C SER A 90 3.14 10.32 9.52
N LEU A 91 3.37 9.55 10.60
CA LEU A 91 2.50 8.44 10.98
C LEU A 91 1.12 8.92 11.43
N ILE A 92 1.05 9.98 12.24
CA ILE A 92 -0.23 10.61 12.62
C ILE A 92 -0.94 11.15 11.37
N PHE A 93 -0.21 11.77 10.44
CA PHE A 93 -0.76 12.29 9.20
C PHE A 93 -1.34 11.17 8.31
N ILE A 94 -0.64 10.04 8.19
CA ILE A 94 -1.12 8.84 7.49
C ILE A 94 -2.42 8.31 8.09
N VAL A 95 -2.52 8.26 9.43
CA VAL A 95 -3.76 7.85 10.12
C VAL A 95 -4.90 8.82 9.84
N MET A 96 -4.64 10.12 9.84
CA MET A 96 -5.67 11.13 9.53
C MET A 96 -6.16 11.00 8.08
N VAL A 97 -5.24 10.86 7.13
CA VAL A 97 -5.58 10.69 5.70
C VAL A 97 -6.32 9.38 5.47
N SER A 98 -5.88 8.29 6.10
CA SER A 98 -6.53 6.99 5.93
C SER A 98 -7.93 6.94 6.55
N MET A 99 -8.13 7.60 7.69
CA MET A 99 -9.44 7.76 8.31
C MET A 99 -10.37 8.65 7.47
N LEU A 100 -9.84 9.72 6.87
CA LEU A 100 -10.61 10.56 5.96
C LEU A 100 -11.07 9.75 4.74
N PHE A 101 -10.18 8.97 4.13
CA PHE A 101 -10.50 8.10 3.01
C PHE A 101 -11.51 7.01 3.39
N PHE A 102 -11.41 6.46 4.60
CA PHE A 102 -12.38 5.51 5.13
C PHE A 102 -13.79 6.10 5.21
N VAL A 103 -13.93 7.29 5.79
CA VAL A 103 -15.22 7.99 5.92
C VAL A 103 -15.79 8.34 4.55
N LEU A 104 -14.97 8.93 3.67
CA LEU A 104 -15.40 9.29 2.32
C LEU A 104 -15.80 8.04 1.53
N GLY A 105 -15.00 6.97 1.61
CA GLY A 105 -15.26 5.71 0.94
C GLY A 105 -16.60 5.09 1.35
N ILE A 106 -16.91 5.00 2.64
CA ILE A 106 -18.21 4.46 3.09
C ILE A 106 -19.40 5.27 2.54
N LEU A 107 -19.27 6.60 2.50
CA LEU A 107 -20.35 7.49 2.07
C LEU A 107 -20.54 7.49 0.54
N SER A 108 -19.45 7.48 -0.22
CA SER A 108 -19.48 7.63 -1.68
C SER A 108 -19.51 6.31 -2.44
N LEU A 109 -19.05 5.20 -1.87
CA LEU A 109 -18.84 3.94 -2.59
C LEU A 109 -20.09 3.45 -3.31
N LYS A 110 -21.23 3.40 -2.61
CA LYS A 110 -22.49 2.91 -3.20
C LYS A 110 -22.92 3.77 -4.39
N TRP A 111 -22.81 5.10 -4.24
CA TRP A 111 -23.14 6.05 -5.31
C TRP A 111 -22.19 5.92 -6.49
N LEU A 112 -20.89 5.79 -6.26
CA LEU A 112 -19.89 5.61 -7.31
C LEU A 112 -20.12 4.31 -8.09
N CYS A 113 -20.28 3.18 -7.41
CA CYS A 113 -20.47 1.90 -8.09
C CYS A 113 -21.76 1.86 -8.92
N LEU A 114 -22.87 2.40 -8.41
CA LEU A 114 -24.14 2.44 -9.15
C LEU A 114 -24.14 3.45 -10.30
N TYR A 115 -23.24 4.44 -10.27
CA TYR A 115 -23.11 5.42 -11.36
C TYR A 115 -22.22 4.91 -12.50
N PHE A 116 -21.17 4.16 -12.18
CA PHE A 116 -20.20 3.65 -13.17
C PHE A 116 -20.55 2.26 -13.72
N ILE A 117 -21.44 1.51 -13.08
CA ILE A 117 -21.77 0.13 -13.43
C ILE A 117 -23.28 -0.01 -13.64
N ASP A 118 -23.69 -0.33 -14.88
CA ASP A 118 -25.10 -0.53 -15.24
C ASP A 118 -25.65 -1.89 -14.79
N ASP A 119 -24.81 -2.94 -14.74
CA ASP A 119 -25.22 -4.26 -14.22
C ASP A 119 -25.30 -4.23 -12.70
N LEU A 120 -26.54 -4.29 -12.17
CA LEU A 120 -26.83 -4.20 -10.74
C LEU A 120 -26.18 -5.35 -9.93
N GLU A 121 -26.07 -6.55 -10.50
CA GLU A 121 -25.45 -7.70 -9.82
C GLU A 121 -23.94 -7.48 -9.69
N LEU A 122 -23.30 -7.01 -10.77
CA LEU A 122 -21.88 -6.65 -10.78
C LEU A 122 -21.59 -5.48 -9.85
N ALA A 123 -22.45 -4.45 -9.84
CA ALA A 123 -22.33 -3.29 -8.97
C ALA A 123 -22.38 -3.69 -7.49
N ASN A 124 -23.30 -4.60 -7.12
CA ASN A 124 -23.38 -5.10 -5.74
C ASN A 124 -22.12 -5.88 -5.33
N LEU A 125 -21.58 -6.73 -6.21
CA LEU A 125 -20.31 -7.43 -5.95
C LEU A 125 -19.17 -6.43 -5.74
N CYS A 126 -19.04 -5.42 -6.60
CA CYS A 126 -18.04 -4.36 -6.43
C CYS A 126 -18.18 -3.65 -5.07
N ILE A 127 -19.40 -3.33 -4.66
CA ILE A 127 -19.68 -2.67 -3.38
C ILE A 127 -19.27 -3.58 -2.21
N GLU A 128 -19.56 -4.89 -2.28
CA GLU A 128 -19.16 -5.84 -1.23
C GLU A 128 -17.65 -5.93 -1.08
N TYR A 129 -16.92 -6.13 -2.19
CA TYR A 129 -15.45 -6.14 -2.20
C TYR A 129 -14.88 -4.83 -1.63
N ALA A 130 -15.40 -3.70 -2.09
CA ALA A 130 -14.92 -2.39 -1.67
C ALA A 130 -15.19 -2.08 -0.22
N ARG A 131 -16.36 -2.45 0.29
CA ARG A 131 -16.72 -2.21 1.67
C ARG A 131 -15.79 -2.95 2.61
N ILE A 132 -15.46 -4.20 2.30
CA ILE A 132 -14.49 -4.98 3.08
C ILE A 132 -13.12 -4.29 3.03
N TYR A 133 -12.63 -3.92 1.85
CA TYR A 133 -11.35 -3.22 1.73
C TYR A 133 -11.31 -1.91 2.52
N ILE A 134 -12.31 -1.05 2.36
CA ILE A 134 -12.39 0.25 3.04
C ILE A 134 -12.41 0.05 4.55
N LEU A 135 -13.15 -0.94 5.07
CA LEU A 135 -13.20 -1.23 6.50
C LEU A 135 -11.82 -1.50 7.11
N PHE A 136 -10.96 -2.20 6.39
CA PHE A 136 -9.60 -2.51 6.84
C PHE A 136 -8.55 -1.50 6.37
N TYR A 137 -8.92 -0.52 5.54
CA TYR A 137 -7.97 0.41 4.93
C TYR A 137 -7.11 1.19 5.93
N PRO A 138 -7.62 1.75 7.04
CA PRO A 138 -6.78 2.45 8.02
C PRO A 138 -5.66 1.57 8.60
N PHE A 139 -5.95 0.28 8.79
CA PHE A 139 -4.96 -0.69 9.27
C PHE A 139 -3.95 -1.06 8.19
N VAL A 140 -4.42 -1.32 6.97
CA VAL A 140 -3.56 -1.64 5.80
C VAL A 140 -2.61 -0.48 5.49
N ALA A 141 -3.10 0.77 5.54
CA ALA A 141 -2.29 1.97 5.32
C ALA A 141 -1.15 2.10 6.33
N LEU A 142 -1.41 1.79 7.61
CA LEU A 142 -0.37 1.76 8.64
C LEU A 142 0.69 0.67 8.39
N CYS A 143 0.26 -0.54 8.04
CA CYS A 143 1.17 -1.63 7.73
C CYS A 143 2.11 -1.28 6.56
N PHE A 144 1.55 -0.68 5.50
CA PHE A 144 2.33 -0.23 4.35
C PHE A 144 3.33 0.87 4.71
N ALA A 145 2.89 1.87 5.46
CA ALA A 145 3.77 2.95 5.90
C ALA A 145 4.96 2.42 6.72
N ILE A 146 4.70 1.48 7.65
CA ILE A 146 5.75 0.88 8.47
C ILE A 146 6.75 0.09 7.61
N ASP A 147 6.29 -0.64 6.60
CA ASP A 147 7.18 -1.38 5.69
C ASP A 147 8.19 -0.45 4.99
N ASP A 148 7.75 0.72 4.54
CA ASP A 148 8.64 1.72 3.95
C ASP A 148 9.65 2.30 4.94
N TYR A 149 9.21 2.63 6.17
CA TYR A 149 10.12 3.14 7.19
C TYR A 149 11.14 2.09 7.65
N LEU A 150 10.76 0.82 7.72
CA LEU A 150 11.65 -0.27 8.12
C LEU A 150 12.81 -0.47 7.13
N ARG A 151 12.59 -0.26 5.83
CA ARG A 151 13.65 -0.35 4.81
C ARG A 151 14.78 0.64 5.07
N ILE A 152 14.45 1.84 5.57
CA ILE A 152 15.42 2.89 5.89
C ILE A 152 16.19 2.54 7.16
N ALA A 153 15.49 2.07 8.18
CA ALA A 153 16.10 1.68 9.46
C ALA A 153 17.11 0.53 9.28
N LYS A 154 16.80 -0.44 8.41
CA LYS A 154 17.65 -1.62 8.15
C LYS A 154 18.97 -1.28 7.46
N SER A 155 19.01 -0.21 6.66
CA SER A 155 20.24 0.26 6.00
C SER A 155 21.37 0.61 6.99
N ARG A 156 21.03 0.90 8.26
CA ARG A 156 21.99 1.34 9.28
C ARG A 156 22.75 0.22 9.96
N TYR A 157 22.22 -1.00 10.01
CA TYR A 157 22.91 -2.13 10.66
C TYR A 157 24.00 -2.78 9.78
N ILE A 158 24.20 -2.27 8.56
CA ILE A 158 25.09 -2.85 7.55
C ILE A 158 26.24 -1.88 7.19
N VAL A 159 26.29 -0.70 7.82
CA VAL A 159 27.40 0.26 7.70
C VAL A 159 28.31 0.18 8.92
#